data_AF-A0A8H7RE55-F1
#
_entry.id   AF-A0A8H7RE55-F1
#
_cell.length_a   1.000
_cell.length_b   1.000
_cell.length_c   1.000
_cell.angle_alpha   90.00
_cell.angle_beta   90.00
_cell.angle_gamma   90.00
#
_symmetry.space_group_name_H-M   'P 1'
#
loop_
_entity.id
_entity.type
_entity.pdbx_description
1 polymer ?
#
loop_
_entity_poly.entity_id
_entity_poly.type
_entity_poly.pdbx_seq_one_letter_code
_entity_poly.pdbx_strand_id
1 'polypeptide(L)'
;MPTTIKKFTFDQLFSNQHELKSEKILKQVDKYHQHHNIYFSRPNSPHHVQLFAGNTHKRQNYMGIVRCHDYQCIEAIQKRLIQIPKATITVLLGACLLPDSIITIDKPVTLFILLNAENYIKRSFIVNMSWCRRMWSLASRAHMISVTGVYYSVLGGAYCSLGKNNSKYAYKAGTLAIEQIKLAKKLKDPILECKCWLYFAEDVIQLGNVNKAEKIITRQKSFIERNGDAMLKSMLNAVCCKLEIAVTNTRVFRQ
;
A
#
# COMPACT_ATOMS: atom_id res chain seq x y z
N MET A 1 46.65 18.76 2.97
CA MET A 1 46.04 18.59 4.31
C MET A 1 44.98 17.50 4.21
N PRO A 2 45.09 16.39 4.97
CA PRO A 2 44.15 15.27 4.86
C PRO A 2 42.78 15.72 5.37
N THR A 3 41.80 15.72 4.48
CA THR A 3 40.40 15.99 4.82
C THR A 3 39.88 14.83 5.66
N THR A 4 39.86 15.00 6.98
CA THR A 4 39.21 14.07 7.91
C THR A 4 37.72 14.03 7.60
N ILE A 5 37.29 13.02 6.84
CA ILE A 5 35.88 12.78 6.52
C ILE A 5 35.20 12.23 7.78
N LYS A 6 34.50 13.09 8.51
CA LYS A 6 33.63 12.65 9.61
C LYS A 6 32.42 11.90 9.04
N LYS A 7 32.24 10.65 9.47
CA LYS A 7 31.06 9.83 9.15
C LYS A 7 29.98 10.12 10.18
N PHE A 8 28.85 10.67 9.75
CA PHE A 8 27.67 10.86 10.61
C PHE A 8 26.57 9.91 10.16
N THR A 9 25.90 9.26 11.12
CA THR A 9 24.67 8.49 10.86
C THR A 9 23.44 9.42 10.85
N PHE A 10 22.34 8.98 10.22
CA PHE A 10 21.12 9.79 10.10
C PHE A 10 20.55 10.21 11.46
N ASP A 11 20.53 9.28 12.42
CA ASP A 11 20.08 9.55 13.79
C ASP A 11 21.03 10.52 14.52
N GLN A 12 22.33 10.48 14.22
CA GLN A 12 23.28 11.44 14.78
C GLN A 12 23.07 12.85 14.19
N LEU A 13 22.84 12.95 12.88
CA LEU A 13 22.60 14.22 12.16
C LEU A 13 21.33 14.94 12.64
N PHE A 14 20.31 14.20 13.08
CA PHE A 14 18.99 14.72 13.45
C PHE A 14 18.55 14.37 14.88
N SER A 15 19.48 14.02 15.77
CA SER A 15 19.20 13.81 17.20
C SER A 15 18.87 15.12 17.92
N ASN A 16 18.09 15.04 19.01
CA ASN A 16 17.72 16.20 19.86
C ASN A 16 18.94 17.02 20.36
N GLN A 17 20.13 16.42 20.45
CA GLN A 17 21.36 17.15 20.80
C GLN A 17 21.85 18.09 19.70
N HIS A 18 21.64 17.74 18.42
CA HIS A 18 21.90 18.62 17.29
C HIS A 18 20.78 19.63 17.09
N GLU A 19 19.54 19.31 17.49
CA GLU A 19 18.41 20.25 17.48
C GLU A 19 18.70 21.47 18.36
N LEU A 20 19.17 21.27 19.61
CA LEU A 20 19.58 22.35 20.53
C LEU A 20 20.78 23.19 20.03
N LYS A 21 21.74 22.59 19.32
CA LYS A 21 22.85 23.33 18.68
C LYS A 21 22.39 24.04 17.41
N SER A 22 21.50 23.43 16.63
CA SER A 22 20.92 24.01 15.42
C SER A 22 19.98 25.17 15.74
N GLU A 23 19.26 25.16 16.87
CA GLU A 23 18.45 26.28 17.35
C GLU A 23 19.31 27.49 17.75
N LYS A 24 20.48 27.27 18.37
CA LYS A 24 21.45 28.34 18.66
C LYS A 24 22.05 28.93 17.37
N ILE A 25 22.29 28.09 16.35
CA ILE A 25 22.76 28.53 15.03
C ILE A 25 21.63 29.22 14.24
N LEU A 26 20.39 28.73 14.32
CA LEU A 26 19.20 29.30 13.68
C LEU A 26 18.94 30.74 14.16
N LYS A 27 19.09 31.01 15.47
CA LYS A 27 18.99 32.37 16.02
C LYS A 27 20.06 33.34 15.52
N GLN A 28 21.16 32.85 14.93
CA GLN A 28 22.26 33.67 14.39
C GLN A 28 22.25 33.77 12.85
N VAL A 29 21.53 32.90 12.14
CA VAL A 29 21.56 32.76 10.67
C VAL A 29 20.34 33.40 9.98
N ASP A 30 19.41 34.00 10.73
CA ASP A 30 18.13 34.56 10.25
C ASP A 30 18.20 35.68 9.20
N LYS A 31 19.40 36.09 8.73
CA LYS A 31 19.55 37.20 7.77
C LYS A 31 19.91 36.83 6.32
N TYR A 32 20.22 35.58 5.99
CA TYR A 32 20.90 35.27 4.72
C TYR A 32 20.29 34.09 3.98
N HIS A 33 19.12 34.31 3.35
CA HIS A 33 18.22 33.24 2.92
C HIS A 33 18.11 32.96 1.41
N GLN A 34 18.92 33.56 0.53
CA GLN A 34 18.47 33.63 -0.88
C GLN A 34 19.31 32.88 -1.92
N HIS A 35 20.48 32.31 -1.61
CA HIS A 35 21.40 31.83 -2.67
C HIS A 35 22.08 30.46 -2.37
N HIS A 36 21.30 29.38 -2.29
CA HIS A 36 21.84 28.02 -2.19
C HIS A 36 21.42 27.17 -3.39
N ASN A 37 22.38 26.44 -3.97
CA ASN A 37 22.09 25.41 -4.98
C ASN A 37 22.25 24.02 -4.35
N ILE A 38 21.17 23.25 -4.32
CA ILE A 38 21.14 21.90 -3.73
C ILE A 38 21.01 20.89 -4.86
N TYR A 39 21.96 19.97 -4.95
CA TYR A 39 21.99 18.90 -5.94
C TYR A 39 21.86 17.54 -5.27
N PHE A 40 21.06 16.64 -5.86
CA PHE A 40 20.90 15.26 -5.40
C PHE A 40 21.32 14.26 -6.47
N SER A 41 22.05 13.21 -6.09
CA SER A 41 22.29 12.05 -6.94
C SER A 41 20.99 11.28 -7.22
N ARG A 42 20.82 10.81 -8.46
CA ARG A 42 19.68 9.93 -8.82
C ARG A 42 19.88 8.52 -8.28
N PRO A 43 18.85 7.86 -7.72
CA PRO A 43 18.94 6.46 -7.29
C PRO A 43 19.31 5.50 -8.43
N ASN A 44 18.80 5.77 -9.64
CA ASN A 44 19.02 4.94 -10.83
C ASN A 44 20.33 5.26 -11.57
N SER A 45 20.96 6.41 -11.25
CA SER A 45 22.25 6.82 -11.81
C SER A 45 23.01 7.65 -10.76
N PRO A 46 23.66 6.99 -9.77
CA PRO A 46 24.24 7.67 -8.61
C PRO A 46 25.38 8.64 -8.97
N HIS A 47 25.97 8.50 -10.16
CA HIS A 47 26.96 9.43 -10.72
C HIS A 47 26.35 10.70 -11.31
N HIS A 48 25.03 10.76 -11.50
CA HIS A 48 24.33 11.90 -12.08
C HIS A 48 23.59 12.65 -10.98
N VAL A 49 23.79 13.97 -10.92
CA VAL A 49 23.14 14.85 -9.95
C VAL A 49 22.12 15.75 -10.63
N GLN A 50 21.02 16.02 -9.94
CA GLN A 50 19.94 16.91 -10.38
C GLN A 50 19.76 18.05 -9.39
N LEU A 51 19.60 19.27 -9.92
CA LEU A 51 19.27 20.44 -9.10
C LEU A 51 17.87 20.27 -8.51
N PHE A 52 17.78 20.42 -7.19
CA PHE A 52 16.53 20.33 -6.43
C PHE A 52 16.03 21.71 -6.00
N ALA A 53 16.92 22.63 -5.65
CA ALA A 53 16.57 24.02 -5.33
C ALA A 53 17.77 24.94 -5.59
N GLY A 54 17.55 26.11 -6.20
CA GLY A 54 18.59 27.13 -6.44
C GLY A 54 18.53 27.81 -7.81
N ASN A 55 19.43 28.77 -8.05
CA ASN A 55 19.57 29.49 -9.33
C ASN A 55 20.93 29.20 -9.96
N THR A 56 20.95 28.83 -11.25
CA THR A 56 22.15 28.40 -12.00
C THR A 56 23.17 29.51 -12.26
N HIS A 57 22.81 30.79 -12.07
CA HIS A 57 23.55 31.93 -12.63
C HIS A 57 24.50 32.68 -11.67
N LYS A 58 24.67 32.26 -10.41
CA LYS A 58 25.61 32.95 -9.49
C LYS A 58 26.97 32.24 -9.47
N ARG A 59 28.08 32.97 -9.58
CA ARG A 59 29.43 32.47 -9.28
C ARG A 59 29.50 32.05 -7.81
N GLN A 60 29.98 30.85 -7.55
CA GLN A 60 29.87 30.18 -6.24
C GLN A 60 31.24 30.04 -5.60
N ASN A 61 31.33 30.33 -4.30
CA ASN A 61 32.62 30.35 -3.58
C ASN A 61 32.80 29.14 -2.66
N TYR A 62 31.73 28.40 -2.33
CA TYR A 62 31.80 27.29 -1.38
C TYR A 62 31.01 26.07 -1.85
N MET A 63 31.61 24.90 -1.64
CA MET A 63 31.08 23.59 -2.02
C MET A 63 31.04 22.67 -0.80
N GLY A 64 29.86 22.18 -0.44
CA GLY A 64 29.64 21.15 0.58
C GLY A 64 29.24 19.82 -0.06
N ILE A 65 29.76 18.71 0.45
CA ILE A 65 29.44 17.36 -0.04
C ILE A 65 28.94 16.51 1.12
N VAL A 66 27.70 16.04 1.01
CA VAL A 66 27.09 15.07 1.94
C VAL A 66 27.01 13.73 1.22
N ARG A 67 27.63 12.69 1.77
CA ARG A 67 27.57 11.33 1.21
C ARG A 67 26.53 10.50 1.95
N CYS A 68 25.51 10.07 1.25
CA CYS A 68 24.46 9.17 1.75
C CYS A 68 24.76 7.72 1.37
N HIS A 69 24.49 6.79 2.28
CA HIS A 69 24.68 5.36 2.06
C HIS A 69 23.42 4.63 1.56
N ASP A 70 22.26 5.28 1.63
CA ASP A 70 20.96 4.73 1.26
C ASP A 70 20.14 5.80 0.52
N TYR A 71 19.39 5.37 -0.48
CA TYR A 71 18.45 6.21 -1.22
C TYR A 71 17.29 6.67 -0.31
N GLN A 72 16.88 5.87 0.67
CA GLN A 72 15.84 6.25 1.62
C GLN A 72 16.25 7.47 2.45
N CYS A 73 17.54 7.58 2.78
CA CYS A 73 18.12 8.74 3.47
C CYS A 73 18.02 10.00 2.59
N ILE A 74 18.26 9.87 1.28
CA ILE A 74 18.07 10.97 0.33
C ILE A 74 16.60 11.39 0.25
N GLU A 75 15.66 10.45 0.13
CA GLU A 75 14.23 10.77 0.13
C GLU A 75 13.79 11.45 1.43
N ALA A 76 14.30 11.00 2.58
CA ALA A 76 14.00 11.59 3.87
C ALA A 76 14.53 13.04 3.96
N ILE A 77 15.74 13.29 3.46
CA ILE A 77 16.31 14.64 3.38
C ILE A 77 15.49 15.52 2.43
N GLN A 78 15.07 15.00 1.27
CA GLN A 78 14.19 15.71 0.33
C GLN A 78 12.84 16.08 0.97
N LYS A 79 12.19 15.13 1.65
CA LYS A 79 10.94 15.36 2.38
C LYS A 79 11.11 16.42 3.47
N ARG A 80 12.19 16.36 4.24
CA ARG A 80 12.49 17.38 5.27
C ARG A 80 12.81 18.75 4.69
N LEU A 81 13.48 18.83 3.54
CA LEU A 81 13.72 20.09 2.85
C LEU A 81 12.42 20.75 2.36
N ILE A 82 11.43 19.95 1.97
CA ILE A 82 10.10 20.47 1.60
C ILE A 82 9.35 20.98 2.84
N GLN A 83 9.42 20.25 3.95
CA GLN A 83 8.68 20.59 5.17
C GLN A 83 9.32 21.75 5.96
N ILE A 84 10.64 21.71 6.15
CA ILE A 84 11.40 22.66 6.98
C ILE A 84 12.74 22.97 6.28
N PRO A 85 12.73 23.82 5.23
CA PRO A 85 13.91 24.07 4.40
C PRO A 85 15.05 24.73 5.19
N LYS A 86 14.73 25.69 6.06
CA LYS A 86 15.73 26.49 6.79
C LYS A 86 16.57 25.63 7.75
N ALA A 87 15.91 24.94 8.68
CA ALA A 87 16.59 24.09 9.65
C ALA A 87 17.40 22.97 8.97
N THR A 88 16.84 22.39 7.90
CA THR A 88 17.50 21.30 7.18
C THR A 88 18.77 21.76 6.47
N ILE A 89 18.76 22.93 5.80
CA ILE A 89 19.95 23.49 5.15
C ILE A 89 21.03 23.83 6.19
N THR A 90 20.65 24.44 7.32
CA THR A 90 21.59 24.79 8.40
C THR A 90 22.26 23.54 8.98
N VAL A 91 21.50 22.47 9.23
CA VAL A 91 22.04 21.20 9.73
C VAL A 91 22.98 20.56 8.70
N LEU A 92 22.62 20.56 7.41
CA LEU A 92 23.44 20.00 6.34
C LEU A 92 24.75 20.79 6.14
N LEU A 93 24.70 22.12 6.22
CA LEU A 93 25.89 22.98 6.18
C LEU A 93 26.78 22.78 7.41
N GLY A 94 26.19 22.69 8.61
CA GLY A 94 26.92 22.39 9.84
C GLY A 94 27.59 21.02 9.84
N ALA A 95 27.02 20.04 9.13
CA ALA A 95 27.63 18.73 8.94
C ALA A 95 28.79 18.73 7.91
N CYS A 96 28.82 19.71 7.00
CA CYS A 96 29.85 19.84 5.97
C CYS A 96 31.07 20.67 6.42
N LEU A 97 30.91 21.60 7.37
CA LEU A 97 31.97 22.51 7.82
C LEU A 97 32.58 22.04 9.15
N LEU A 98 33.92 22.05 9.24
CA LEU A 98 34.65 21.79 10.48
C LEU A 98 34.39 22.93 11.50
N PRO A 99 34.44 22.65 12.83
CA PRO A 99 34.06 23.60 13.89
C PRO A 99 34.88 24.90 13.95
N ASP A 100 36.01 24.99 13.24
CA ASP A 100 36.98 26.07 13.44
C ASP A 100 36.84 27.26 12.49
N SER A 101 35.86 27.27 11.60
CA SER A 101 35.58 28.42 10.74
C SER A 101 34.09 28.72 10.73
N ILE A 102 33.67 29.60 11.63
CA ILE A 102 32.39 30.29 11.58
C ILE A 102 32.45 31.21 10.36
N ILE A 103 32.18 30.65 9.19
CA ILE A 103 32.09 31.41 7.94
C ILE A 103 30.80 32.22 8.03
N THR A 104 30.92 33.54 8.01
CA THR A 104 29.81 34.44 7.69
C THR A 104 29.21 34.00 6.35
N ILE A 105 27.96 33.52 6.38
CA ILE A 105 27.24 32.94 5.23
C ILE A 105 26.78 34.06 4.28
N ASP A 106 27.68 34.96 3.89
CA ASP A 106 27.43 36.03 2.95
C ASP A 106 27.63 35.59 1.49
N LYS A 107 28.11 34.36 1.27
CA LYS A 107 28.48 33.84 -0.05
C LYS A 107 27.59 32.66 -0.47
N PRO A 108 27.23 32.55 -1.77
CA PRO A 108 26.42 31.44 -2.28
C PRO A 108 27.15 30.10 -2.07
N VAL A 109 26.41 29.13 -1.51
CA VAL A 109 26.91 27.78 -1.20
C VAL A 109 26.20 26.74 -2.07
N THR A 110 26.97 25.82 -2.61
CA THR A 110 26.46 24.65 -3.34
C THR A 110 26.63 23.40 -2.54
N LEU A 111 25.54 22.66 -2.35
CA LEU A 111 25.49 21.44 -1.57
C LEU A 111 25.19 20.26 -2.47
N PHE A 112 26.12 19.31 -2.54
CA PHE A 112 25.97 18.04 -3.27
C PHE A 112 25.63 16.92 -2.29
N ILE A 113 24.45 16.32 -2.44
CA ILE A 113 24.03 15.13 -1.70
C ILE A 113 24.20 13.94 -2.64
N LEU A 114 25.23 13.15 -2.39
CA LEU A 114 25.67 12.06 -3.27
C LEU A 114 25.42 10.70 -2.63
N LEU A 115 24.84 9.77 -3.38
CA LEU A 115 24.83 8.35 -3.06
C LEU A 115 26.24 7.79 -3.19
N ASN A 116 26.70 7.11 -2.14
CA ASN A 116 27.90 6.32 -2.21
C ASN A 116 27.62 5.05 -3.05
N ALA A 117 27.89 5.14 -4.36
CA ALA A 117 27.60 4.10 -5.34
C ALA A 117 28.19 2.73 -4.97
N GLU A 118 29.43 2.69 -4.45
CA GLU A 118 30.12 1.45 -4.10
C GLU A 118 29.42 0.67 -2.97
N ASN A 119 28.87 1.40 -1.99
CA ASN A 119 28.15 0.80 -0.87
C ASN A 119 26.66 0.59 -1.17
N TYR A 120 26.06 1.46 -1.98
CA TYR A 120 24.66 1.36 -2.39
C TYR A 120 24.41 0.10 -3.21
N ILE A 121 25.25 -0.16 -4.23
CA ILE A 121 25.13 -1.36 -5.07
C ILE A 121 25.34 -2.62 -4.21
N LYS A 122 26.37 -2.65 -3.35
CA LYS A 122 26.59 -3.79 -2.44
C LYS A 122 25.41 -4.03 -1.50
N ARG A 123 24.79 -2.97 -0.96
CA ARG A 123 23.63 -3.08 -0.06
C ARG A 123 22.33 -3.42 -0.78
N SER A 124 22.14 -2.98 -2.02
CA SER A 124 20.94 -3.34 -2.81
C SER A 124 20.85 -4.84 -3.10
N PHE A 125 21.98 -5.55 -3.12
CA PHE A 125 22.03 -7.00 -3.22
C PHE A 125 21.79 -7.73 -1.88
N ILE A 126 21.76 -7.02 -0.75
CA ILE A 126 21.44 -7.61 0.55
C ILE A 126 19.91 -7.73 0.64
N VAL A 127 19.44 -8.96 0.48
CA VAL A 127 18.03 -9.32 0.62
C VAL A 127 17.55 -8.90 2.01
N ASN A 128 16.62 -7.94 2.06
CA ASN A 128 15.98 -7.58 3.32
C ASN A 128 15.05 -8.72 3.74
N MET A 129 15.55 -9.61 4.61
CA MET A 129 14.82 -10.79 5.06
C MET A 129 13.49 -10.46 5.74
N SER A 130 13.36 -9.28 6.38
CA SER A 130 12.09 -8.85 6.98
C SER A 130 11.06 -8.49 5.90
N TRP A 131 11.49 -7.82 4.83
CA TRP A 131 10.64 -7.50 3.69
C TRP A 131 10.25 -8.74 2.90
N CYS A 132 11.20 -9.63 2.63
CA CYS A 132 10.94 -10.90 1.97
C CYS A 132 9.97 -11.77 2.77
N ARG A 133 10.11 -11.83 4.10
CA ARG A 133 9.16 -12.54 4.98
C ARG A 133 7.76 -11.94 4.90
N ARG A 134 7.64 -10.61 4.89
CA ARG A 134 6.35 -9.92 4.76
C ARG A 134 5.70 -10.19 3.40
N MET A 135 6.47 -10.05 2.32
CA MET A 135 6.02 -10.33 0.96
C MET A 135 5.59 -11.79 0.80
N TRP A 136 6.39 -12.74 1.32
CA TRP A 136 6.05 -14.16 1.33
C TRP A 136 4.74 -14.41 2.08
N SER A 137 4.59 -13.88 3.30
CA SER A 137 3.36 -14.04 4.08
C SER A 137 2.12 -13.52 3.33
N LEU A 138 2.23 -12.36 2.67
CA LEU A 138 1.14 -11.80 1.88
C LEU A 138 0.82 -12.67 0.66
N ALA A 139 1.85 -13.10 -0.09
CA ALA A 139 1.69 -13.96 -1.25
C ALA A 139 1.08 -15.33 -0.88
N SER A 140 1.56 -15.97 0.18
CA SER A 140 1.01 -17.23 0.68
C SER A 140 -0.44 -17.07 1.11
N ARG A 141 -0.79 -15.98 1.80
CA ARG A 141 -2.18 -15.71 2.18
C ARG A 141 -3.09 -15.51 0.97
N ALA A 142 -2.64 -14.74 -0.02
CA ALA A 142 -3.38 -14.53 -1.26
C ALA A 142 -3.59 -15.85 -2.01
N HIS A 143 -2.54 -16.69 -2.09
CA HIS A 143 -2.62 -18.01 -2.70
C HIS A 143 -3.60 -18.93 -1.95
N MET A 144 -3.53 -19.00 -0.62
CA MET A 144 -4.47 -19.80 0.18
C MET A 144 -5.92 -19.36 -0.02
N ILE A 145 -6.19 -18.05 -0.08
CA ILE A 145 -7.54 -17.54 -0.35
C ILE A 145 -8.02 -17.99 -1.74
N SER A 146 -7.16 -17.90 -2.76
CA SER A 146 -7.48 -18.35 -4.11
C SER A 146 -7.83 -19.84 -4.16
N VAL A 147 -6.97 -20.70 -3.59
CA VAL A 147 -7.19 -22.15 -3.54
C VAL A 147 -8.47 -22.49 -2.77
N THR A 148 -8.70 -21.85 -1.63
CA THR A 148 -9.91 -22.06 -0.81
C THR A 148 -11.18 -21.64 -1.57
N GLY A 149 -11.11 -20.53 -2.31
CA GLY A 149 -12.23 -20.06 -3.15
C GLY A 149 -12.59 -21.06 -4.25
N VAL A 150 -11.58 -21.60 -4.95
CA VAL A 150 -11.78 -22.65 -5.96
C VAL A 150 -12.39 -23.91 -5.33
N TYR A 151 -11.84 -24.36 -4.20
CA TYR A 151 -12.33 -25.54 -3.47
C TYR A 151 -13.82 -25.42 -3.11
N TYR A 152 -14.22 -24.29 -2.52
CA TYR A 152 -15.62 -24.06 -2.19
C TYR A 152 -16.51 -23.98 -3.43
N SER A 153 -15.99 -23.42 -4.55
CA SER A 153 -16.77 -23.28 -5.78
C SER A 153 -17.08 -24.65 -6.41
N VAL A 154 -16.04 -25.49 -6.54
CA VAL A 154 -16.17 -26.83 -7.13
C VAL A 154 -17.06 -27.72 -6.25
N LEU A 155 -16.78 -27.81 -4.95
CA LEU A 155 -17.59 -28.64 -4.06
C LEU A 155 -18.98 -28.08 -3.83
N GLY A 156 -19.13 -26.75 -3.76
CA GLY A 156 -20.43 -26.09 -3.68
C GLY A 156 -21.31 -26.43 -4.88
N GLY A 157 -20.78 -26.32 -6.09
CA GLY A 157 -21.49 -26.70 -7.31
C GLY A 157 -21.85 -28.19 -7.37
N ALA A 158 -20.93 -29.07 -6.96
CA ALA A 158 -21.18 -30.51 -6.88
C ALA A 158 -22.29 -30.85 -5.87
N TYR A 159 -22.21 -30.32 -4.64
CA TYR A 159 -23.23 -30.55 -3.62
C TYR A 159 -24.57 -29.92 -3.96
N CYS A 160 -24.59 -28.75 -4.60
CA CYS A 160 -25.83 -28.11 -5.06
C CYS A 160 -26.53 -28.96 -6.14
N SER A 161 -25.74 -29.58 -7.03
CA SER A 161 -26.27 -30.51 -8.05
C SER A 161 -26.87 -31.77 -7.42
N LEU A 162 -26.19 -32.34 -6.42
CA LEU A 162 -26.69 -33.49 -5.66
C LEU A 162 -27.85 -33.13 -4.71
N GLY A 163 -27.94 -31.87 -4.29
CA GLY A 163 -28.93 -31.34 -3.36
C GLY A 163 -30.35 -31.36 -3.89
N LYS A 164 -30.52 -31.37 -5.22
CA LYS A 164 -31.83 -31.49 -5.90
C LYS A 164 -32.62 -32.71 -5.47
N ASN A 165 -31.94 -33.83 -5.18
CA ASN A 165 -32.58 -35.10 -4.82
C ASN A 165 -32.38 -35.45 -3.33
N ASN A 166 -31.53 -34.73 -2.61
CA ASN A 166 -31.16 -35.07 -1.23
C ASN A 166 -30.84 -33.82 -0.42
N SER A 167 -31.70 -33.53 0.56
CA SER A 167 -31.59 -32.38 1.44
C SER A 167 -30.29 -32.33 2.24
N LYS A 168 -29.65 -33.47 2.54
CA LYS A 168 -28.35 -33.49 3.22
C LYS A 168 -27.25 -32.83 2.39
N TYR A 169 -27.27 -33.00 1.07
CA TYR A 169 -26.30 -32.36 0.18
C TYR A 169 -26.62 -30.89 -0.03
N ALA A 170 -27.90 -30.51 -0.12
CA ALA A 170 -28.31 -29.10 -0.14
C ALA A 170 -27.87 -28.35 1.13
N TYR A 171 -27.98 -28.98 2.30
CA TYR A 171 -27.47 -28.41 3.55
C TYR A 171 -25.95 -28.18 3.51
N LYS A 172 -25.18 -29.17 3.02
CA LYS A 172 -23.73 -29.03 2.85
C LYS A 172 -23.37 -27.92 1.87
N ALA A 173 -24.05 -27.84 0.72
CA ALA A 173 -23.87 -26.75 -0.25
C ALA A 173 -24.08 -25.38 0.42
N GLY A 174 -25.17 -25.23 1.18
CA GLY A 174 -25.46 -24.01 1.91
C GLY A 174 -24.38 -23.64 2.94
N THR A 175 -23.79 -24.62 3.63
CA THR A 175 -22.68 -24.35 4.56
C THR A 175 -21.42 -23.84 3.84
N LEU A 176 -21.11 -24.40 2.66
CA LEU A 176 -19.98 -23.95 1.84
C LEU A 176 -20.23 -22.56 1.26
N ALA A 177 -21.45 -22.27 0.82
CA ALA A 177 -21.82 -20.94 0.34
C ALA A 177 -21.66 -19.85 1.43
N ILE A 178 -21.97 -20.17 2.69
CA ILE A 178 -21.72 -19.26 3.83
C ILE A 178 -20.22 -18.98 4.00
N GLU A 179 -19.37 -20.01 3.90
CA GLU A 179 -17.92 -19.81 3.96
C GLU A 179 -17.39 -18.98 2.78
N GLN A 180 -17.96 -19.15 1.58
CA GLN A 180 -17.63 -18.29 0.44
C GLN A 180 -18.06 -16.83 0.67
N ILE A 181 -19.22 -16.57 1.25
CA ILE A 181 -19.66 -15.20 1.59
C ILE A 181 -18.67 -14.56 2.57
N LYS A 182 -18.22 -15.30 3.60
CA LYS A 182 -17.20 -14.80 4.54
C LYS A 182 -15.89 -14.49 3.83
N LEU A 183 -15.49 -15.33 2.87
CA LEU A 183 -14.28 -15.13 2.08
C LEU A 183 -14.38 -13.89 1.17
N ALA A 184 -15.49 -13.72 0.45
CA ALA A 184 -15.75 -12.57 -0.41
C ALA A 184 -15.73 -11.25 0.37
N LYS A 185 -16.32 -11.24 1.57
CA LYS A 185 -16.25 -10.10 2.50
C LYS A 185 -14.81 -9.77 2.91
N LYS A 186 -14.00 -10.78 3.23
CA LYS A 186 -12.58 -10.59 3.57
C LYS A 186 -11.78 -10.03 2.40
N LEU A 187 -12.12 -10.43 1.18
CA LEU A 187 -11.56 -9.91 -0.07
C LEU A 187 -12.06 -8.51 -0.42
N LYS A 188 -13.14 -8.02 0.23
CA LYS A 188 -13.84 -6.79 -0.11
C LYS A 188 -14.31 -6.77 -1.57
N ASP A 189 -14.74 -7.94 -2.07
CA ASP A 189 -15.29 -8.09 -3.41
C ASP A 189 -16.82 -8.18 -3.34
N PRO A 190 -17.55 -7.06 -3.59
CA PRO A 190 -19.00 -7.04 -3.48
C PRO A 190 -19.71 -7.81 -4.60
N ILE A 191 -19.07 -7.96 -5.76
CA ILE A 191 -19.63 -8.72 -6.89
C ILE A 191 -19.58 -10.21 -6.56
N LEU A 192 -18.43 -10.69 -6.08
CA LEU A 192 -18.28 -12.06 -5.63
C LEU A 192 -19.21 -12.36 -4.45
N GLU A 193 -19.34 -11.44 -3.49
CA GLU A 193 -20.26 -11.61 -2.36
C GLU A 193 -21.71 -11.79 -2.85
N CYS A 194 -22.16 -10.97 -3.81
CA CYS A 194 -23.49 -11.10 -4.39
C CYS A 194 -23.71 -12.48 -5.05
N LYS A 195 -22.72 -12.99 -5.80
CA LYS A 195 -22.80 -14.34 -6.40
C LYS A 195 -22.99 -15.41 -5.34
N CYS A 196 -22.19 -15.38 -4.28
CA CYS A 196 -22.26 -16.36 -3.20
C CYS A 196 -23.59 -16.29 -2.44
N TRP A 197 -24.19 -15.10 -2.28
CA TRP A 197 -25.54 -14.97 -1.73
C TRP A 197 -26.61 -15.60 -2.63
N LEU A 198 -26.49 -15.48 -3.96
CA LEU A 198 -27.41 -16.12 -4.90
C LEU A 198 -27.28 -17.65 -4.87
N TYR A 199 -26.06 -18.19 -4.77
CA TYR A 199 -25.87 -19.64 -4.57
C TYR A 199 -26.49 -20.11 -3.25
N PHE A 200 -26.27 -19.35 -2.17
CA PHE A 200 -26.89 -19.67 -0.89
C PHE A 200 -28.42 -19.61 -0.94
N ALA A 201 -29.00 -18.65 -1.68
CA ALA A 201 -30.44 -18.59 -1.89
C ALA A 201 -30.97 -19.84 -2.61
N GLU A 202 -30.25 -20.33 -3.63
CA GLU A 202 -30.57 -21.58 -4.31
C GLU A 202 -30.57 -22.79 -3.36
N ASP A 203 -29.53 -22.92 -2.53
CA ASP A 203 -29.46 -24.02 -1.55
C ASP A 203 -30.61 -23.95 -0.53
N VAL A 204 -30.99 -22.75 -0.12
CA VAL A 204 -32.13 -22.51 0.80
C VAL A 204 -33.46 -22.85 0.13
N ILE A 205 -33.62 -22.61 -1.18
CA ILE A 205 -34.78 -23.06 -1.96
C ILE A 205 -34.85 -24.59 -2.00
N GLN A 206 -33.72 -25.26 -2.25
CA GLN A 206 -33.66 -26.73 -2.27
C GLN A 206 -34.02 -27.35 -0.92
N LEU A 207 -33.76 -26.64 0.19
CA LEU A 207 -34.17 -27.03 1.54
C LEU A 207 -35.64 -26.71 1.87
N GLY A 208 -36.40 -26.13 0.93
CA GLY A 208 -37.81 -25.77 1.10
C GLY A 208 -38.06 -24.49 1.92
N ASN A 209 -37.00 -23.74 2.26
CA ASN A 209 -37.14 -22.52 3.06
C ASN A 209 -37.31 -21.27 2.17
N VAL A 210 -38.44 -21.22 1.48
CA VAL A 210 -38.80 -20.20 0.49
C VAL A 210 -38.73 -18.78 1.07
N ASN A 211 -39.25 -18.56 2.28
CA ASN A 211 -39.26 -17.23 2.93
C ASN A 211 -37.86 -16.65 3.14
N LYS A 212 -36.89 -17.51 3.50
CA LYS A 212 -35.50 -17.08 3.68
C LYS A 212 -34.83 -16.78 2.34
N ALA A 213 -35.09 -17.60 1.32
CA ALA A 213 -34.57 -17.37 -0.02
C ALA A 213 -35.08 -16.04 -0.61
N GLU A 214 -36.38 -15.76 -0.47
CA GLU A 214 -37.00 -14.52 -0.93
C GLU A 214 -36.31 -13.29 -0.32
N LYS A 215 -36.11 -13.27 1.00
CA LYS A 215 -35.39 -12.17 1.68
C LYS A 215 -33.98 -11.94 1.13
N ILE A 216 -33.26 -13.01 0.82
CA ILE A 216 -31.91 -12.93 0.24
C ILE A 216 -32.00 -12.34 -1.18
N ILE A 217 -32.89 -12.88 -2.01
CA ILE A 217 -33.09 -12.47 -3.41
C ILE A 217 -33.48 -11.00 -3.49
N THR A 218 -34.42 -10.52 -2.66
CA THR A 218 -34.82 -9.11 -2.63
C THR A 218 -33.63 -8.20 -2.34
N ARG A 219 -32.79 -8.57 -1.36
CA ARG A 219 -31.60 -7.79 -1.02
C ARG A 219 -30.59 -7.76 -2.18
N GLN A 220 -30.33 -8.90 -2.82
CA GLN A 220 -29.39 -8.95 -3.94
C GLN A 220 -29.94 -8.25 -5.19
N LYS A 221 -31.25 -8.32 -5.44
CA LYS A 221 -31.89 -7.60 -6.55
C LYS A 221 -31.62 -6.10 -6.50
N SER A 222 -31.82 -5.47 -5.34
CA SER A 222 -31.52 -4.03 -5.18
C SER A 222 -30.05 -3.69 -5.39
N PHE A 223 -29.13 -4.61 -5.07
CA PHE A 223 -27.70 -4.42 -5.34
C PHE A 223 -27.40 -4.52 -6.84
N ILE A 224 -27.95 -5.53 -7.51
CA ILE A 224 -27.72 -5.81 -8.94
C ILE A 224 -28.29 -4.70 -9.83
N GLU A 225 -29.46 -4.17 -9.49
CA GLU A 225 -30.08 -3.05 -10.21
C GLU A 225 -29.20 -1.80 -10.20
N ARG A 226 -28.51 -1.52 -9.08
CA ARG A 226 -27.58 -0.40 -8.97
C ARG A 226 -26.28 -0.64 -9.73
N ASN A 227 -25.77 -1.88 -9.72
CA ASN A 227 -24.46 -2.20 -10.29
C ASN A 227 -24.50 -2.41 -11.81
N GLY A 228 -25.66 -2.80 -12.37
CA GLY A 228 -25.85 -2.96 -13.82
C GLY A 228 -25.23 -4.21 -14.45
N ASP A 229 -24.60 -5.09 -13.67
CA ASP A 229 -23.89 -6.28 -14.14
C ASP A 229 -24.85 -7.30 -14.81
N ALA A 230 -24.60 -7.59 -16.09
CA ALA A 230 -25.41 -8.50 -16.89
C ALA A 230 -25.34 -9.97 -16.42
N MET A 231 -24.18 -10.42 -15.94
CA MET A 231 -24.02 -11.77 -15.40
C MET A 231 -24.84 -11.93 -14.12
N LEU A 232 -24.76 -10.96 -13.21
CA LEU A 232 -25.54 -11.02 -11.97
C LEU A 232 -27.05 -10.98 -12.23
N LYS A 233 -27.51 -10.19 -13.21
CA LYS A 233 -28.92 -10.21 -13.65
C LYS A 233 -29.35 -11.59 -14.15
N SER A 234 -28.52 -12.24 -14.97
CA SER A 234 -28.79 -13.61 -15.45
C SER A 234 -28.88 -14.61 -14.29
N MET A 235 -27.94 -14.55 -13.34
CA MET A 235 -27.96 -15.41 -12.15
C MET A 235 -29.19 -15.15 -11.28
N LEU A 236 -29.55 -13.89 -11.07
CA LEU A 236 -30.74 -13.52 -10.30
C LEU A 236 -32.00 -14.09 -10.94
N ASN A 237 -32.17 -13.92 -12.25
CA ASN A 237 -33.34 -14.44 -12.98
C ASN A 237 -33.45 -15.96 -12.85
N ALA A 238 -32.33 -16.67 -12.96
CA ALA A 238 -32.30 -18.12 -12.80
C ALA A 238 -32.74 -18.56 -11.39
N VAL A 239 -32.31 -17.85 -10.34
CA VAL A 239 -32.70 -18.16 -8.95
C VAL A 239 -34.16 -17.76 -8.69
N CYS A 240 -34.65 -16.64 -9.22
CA CYS A 240 -36.05 -16.24 -9.14
C CYS A 240 -36.99 -17.29 -9.76
N CYS A 241 -36.66 -17.80 -10.95
CA CYS A 241 -37.43 -18.85 -11.60
C CYS A 241 -37.52 -20.11 -10.72
N LYS A 242 -36.41 -20.51 -10.08
CA LYS A 242 -36.41 -21.64 -9.13
C LYS A 242 -37.27 -21.37 -7.89
N LEU A 243 -37.27 -20.12 -7.39
CA LEU A 243 -38.11 -19.72 -6.26
C LEU A 243 -39.59 -19.83 -6.63
N GLU A 244 -39.99 -19.33 -7.79
CA GLU A 244 -41.38 -19.39 -8.28
C GLU A 244 -41.88 -20.83 -8.37
N ILE A 245 -41.08 -21.73 -8.94
CA ILE A 245 -41.38 -23.17 -9.00
C ILE A 245 -41.53 -23.77 -7.60
N ALA A 246 -40.69 -23.37 -6.64
CA ALA A 246 -40.80 -23.87 -5.27
C ALA A 246 -42.06 -23.33 -4.55
N VAL A 247 -42.45 -22.09 -4.81
CA VAL A 247 -43.67 -21.46 -4.26
C VAL A 247 -44.92 -22.14 -4.82
N THR A 248 -44.98 -22.43 -6.12
CA THR A 248 -46.14 -23.10 -6.72
C THR A 248 -46.30 -24.52 -6.16
N ASN A 249 -45.20 -25.27 -6.08
CA ASN A 249 -45.22 -26.62 -5.48
C ASN A 249 -45.71 -26.60 -4.03
N THR A 250 -45.24 -25.68 -3.19
CA THR A 250 -45.68 -25.58 -1.79
C THR A 250 -47.14 -25.16 -1.63
N ARG A 251 -47.75 -24.47 -2.61
CA ARG A 251 -49.18 -24.17 -2.62
C ARG A 251 -50.03 -25.39 -3.00
N VAL A 252 -49.57 -26.20 -3.95
CA VAL A 252 -50.27 -27.43 -4.37
C VAL A 252 -50.34 -28.46 -3.24
N PHE A 253 -49.29 -28.61 -2.43
CA PHE A 253 -49.30 -29.53 -1.27
C PHE A 253 -50.16 -29.07 -0.08
N ARG A 254 -50.70 -27.84 -0.10
CA ARG A 254 -51.54 -27.28 0.97
C ARG A 254 -53.03 -27.26 0.64
N GLN A 255 -53.41 -27.64 -0.60
CA GLN A 255 -54.79 -27.86 -1.01
C GLN A 255 -55.13 -29.35 -0.87
#